data_AF-A0AA38M4U2-F1
#
_entry.id   AF-A0AA38M4U2-F1
#
_cell.length_a   1.000
_cell.length_b   1.000
_cell.length_c   1.000
_cell.angle_alpha   90.00
_cell.angle_beta   90.00
_cell.angle_gamma   90.00
#
_symmetry.space_group_name_H-M   'P 1'
#
loop_
_entity.id
_entity.type
_entity.pdbx_description
1 polymer ?
#
loop_
_entity_poly.entity_id
_entity_poly.type
_entity_poly.pdbx_seq_one_letter_code
_entity_poly.pdbx_strand_id
1 'polypeptide(L)'
;MVLTSLKLTIERILQDEEQILKRVEKEPDISTRQLAAEVGVSLIVVHHTLKGQSLHPYHVQKVQALEFVDCPCPVIYCIGSQG
;
A
#
# COMPACT_ATOMS: atom_id res chain seq x y z
N MET A 1 -28.87 -25.03 2.48
CA MET A 1 -27.70 -24.77 3.35
C MET A 1 -26.50 -24.17 2.60
N VAL A 2 -26.20 -24.59 1.36
CA VAL A 2 -25.03 -24.05 0.61
C VAL A 2 -25.22 -22.58 0.16
N LEU A 3 -26.43 -22.21 -0.27
CA LEU A 3 -26.74 -20.85 -0.74
C LEU A 3 -26.62 -19.79 0.37
N THR A 4 -26.98 -20.14 1.62
CA THR A 4 -26.84 -19.24 2.77
C THR A 4 -25.39 -18.99 3.13
N SER A 5 -24.53 -20.01 3.05
CA SER A 5 -23.09 -19.86 3.30
C SER A 5 -22.40 -19.00 2.23
N LEU A 6 -22.74 -19.19 0.95
CA LEU A 6 -22.24 -18.32 -0.13
C LEU A 6 -22.66 -16.86 0.04
N LYS A 7 -23.93 -16.63 0.40
CA LYS A 7 -24.46 -15.27 0.63
C LYS A 7 -23.76 -14.57 1.79
N LEU A 8 -23.52 -15.27 2.90
CA LEU A 8 -22.76 -14.74 4.05
C LEU A 8 -21.30 -14.40 3.69
N THR A 9 -20.65 -15.20 2.85
CA THR A 9 -19.27 -14.95 2.42
C THR A 9 -19.19 -13.73 1.51
N ILE A 10 -20.13 -13.58 0.57
CA ILE A 10 -20.16 -12.43 -0.34
C ILE A 10 -20.42 -11.13 0.43
N GLU A 11 -21.36 -11.14 1.39
CA GLU A 11 -21.64 -9.94 2.19
C GLU A 11 -20.43 -9.49 3.01
N ARG A 12 -19.65 -10.43 3.57
CA ARG A 12 -18.41 -10.09 4.29
C ARG A 12 -17.36 -9.46 3.37
N ILE A 13 -17.16 -10.02 2.18
CA ILE A 13 -16.20 -9.47 1.22
C ILE A 13 -16.57 -8.04 0.82
N LEU A 14 -17.86 -7.79 0.54
CA LEU A 14 -18.33 -6.45 0.18
C LEU A 14 -18.17 -5.46 1.34
N GLN A 15 -18.43 -5.89 2.58
CA GLN A 15 -18.21 -5.07 3.76
C GLN A 15 -16.74 -4.73 3.96
N ASP A 16 -15.86 -5.72 3.81
CA ASP A 16 -14.41 -5.52 3.92
C ASP A 16 -13.90 -4.54 2.87
N GLU A 17 -14.34 -4.69 1.60
CA GLU A 17 -14.00 -3.77 0.51
C GLU A 17 -14.48 -2.35 0.79
N GLU A 18 -15.72 -2.18 1.26
CA GLU A 18 -16.27 -0.87 1.57
C GLU A 18 -15.51 -0.18 2.70
N GLN A 19 -15.10 -0.91 3.74
CA GLN A 19 -14.29 -0.38 4.84
C GLN A 19 -12.90 0.06 4.37
N ILE A 20 -12.25 -0.75 3.53
CA ILE A 20 -10.95 -0.42 2.92
C ILE A 20 -11.07 0.90 2.15
N LEU A 21 -12.07 1.02 1.28
CA LEU A 21 -12.23 2.20 0.42
C LEU A 21 -12.58 3.46 1.21
N LYS A 22 -13.49 3.38 2.18
CA LYS A 22 -13.82 4.51 3.07
C LYS A 22 -12.60 5.01 3.85
N ARG A 23 -11.73 4.10 4.28
CA ARG A 23 -10.55 4.48 5.06
C ARG A 23 -9.51 5.18 4.20
N VAL A 24 -9.31 4.72 2.96
CA VAL A 24 -8.42 5.37 1.98
C VAL A 24 -8.97 6.72 1.54
N GLU A 25 -10.29 6.85 1.37
CA GLU A 25 -10.91 8.14 1.05
C GLU A 25 -10.71 9.17 2.19
N LYS A 26 -10.79 8.73 3.44
CA LYS A 26 -10.55 9.59 4.61
C LYS A 26 -9.08 9.96 4.80
N GLU A 27 -8.17 9.04 4.51
CA GLU A 27 -6.73 9.19 4.76
C GLU A 27 -5.93 8.47 3.65
N PRO A 28 -5.64 9.15 2.53
CA PRO A 28 -5.00 8.52 1.37
C PRO A 28 -3.53 8.14 1.61
N ASP A 29 -2.89 8.73 2.62
CA ASP A 29 -1.49 8.47 2.98
C ASP A 29 -1.32 7.24 3.90
N ILE A 30 -2.40 6.55 4.26
CA ILE A 30 -2.32 5.36 5.09
C ILE A 30 -1.58 4.23 4.38
N SER A 31 -0.62 3.60 5.08
CA SER A 31 0.08 2.44 4.51
C SER A 31 -0.87 1.25 4.34
N THR A 32 -0.72 0.47 3.27
CA THR A 32 -1.54 -0.74 3.03
C THR A 32 -1.45 -1.75 4.19
N ARG A 33 -0.30 -1.78 4.88
CA ARG A 33 -0.08 -2.63 6.06
C ARG A 33 -0.91 -2.16 7.27
N GLN A 34 -0.93 -0.85 7.52
CA GLN A 34 -1.73 -0.30 8.61
C GLN A 34 -3.23 -0.43 8.32
N LEU A 35 -3.62 -0.16 7.07
CA LEU A 35 -4.99 -0.34 6.60
C LEU A 35 -5.48 -1.79 6.77
N ALA A 36 -4.65 -2.77 6.43
CA ALA A 36 -4.95 -4.19 6.63
C ALA A 36 -5.15 -4.53 8.13
N ALA A 37 -4.32 -3.97 9.02
CA ALA A 37 -4.42 -4.19 10.45
C ALA A 37 -5.67 -3.53 11.06
N GLU A 38 -6.06 -2.34 10.59
CA GLU A 38 -7.24 -1.62 11.07
C GLU A 38 -8.56 -2.28 10.62
N VAL A 39 -8.61 -2.79 9.38
CA VAL A 39 -9.80 -3.47 8.85
C VAL A 39 -9.85 -4.96 9.25
N GLY A 40 -8.70 -5.55 9.62
CA GLY A 40 -8.61 -6.97 10.03
C GLY A 40 -8.54 -7.94 8.85
N VAL A 41 -8.12 -7.48 7.67
CA VAL A 41 -8.02 -8.26 6.44
C VAL A 41 -6.55 -8.54 6.08
N SER A 42 -6.34 -9.49 5.17
CA SER A 42 -4.99 -9.75 4.66
C SER A 42 -4.50 -8.63 3.75
N LEU A 43 -3.18 -8.45 3.70
CA LEU A 43 -2.51 -7.48 2.82
C LEU A 43 -2.86 -7.71 1.33
N ILE A 44 -3.04 -8.97 0.93
CA ILE A 44 -3.38 -9.35 -0.45
C ILE A 44 -4.77 -8.83 -0.82
N VAL A 45 -5.75 -8.96 0.08
CA VAL A 45 -7.12 -8.45 -0.14
C VAL A 45 -7.08 -6.94 -0.35
N VAL A 46 -6.41 -6.21 0.54
CA VAL A 46 -6.23 -4.75 0.38
C VAL A 46 -5.59 -4.40 -0.97
N HIS A 47 -4.52 -5.08 -1.36
CA HIS A 47 -3.88 -4.84 -2.66
C HIS A 47 -4.80 -5.13 -3.84
N HIS A 48 -5.59 -6.20 -3.80
CA HIS A 48 -6.54 -6.54 -4.86
C HIS A 48 -7.68 -5.53 -4.95
N THR A 49 -8.26 -5.11 -3.82
CA THR A 49 -9.33 -4.10 -3.77
C THR A 49 -8.85 -2.77 -4.33
N LEU A 50 -7.69 -2.28 -3.90
CA LEU A 50 -7.13 -1.03 -4.40
C LEU A 50 -6.79 -1.11 -5.90
N LYS A 51 -6.18 -2.22 -6.35
CA LYS A 51 -5.89 -2.44 -7.77
C LYS A 51 -7.15 -2.53 -8.62
N GLY A 52 -8.21 -3.18 -8.12
CA GLY A 52 -9.50 -3.27 -8.80
C GLY A 52 -10.17 -1.91 -8.99
N GLN A 53 -10.03 -1.02 -8.01
CA GLN A 53 -10.53 0.36 -8.07
C GLN A 53 -9.57 1.34 -8.72
N SER A 54 -8.45 0.87 -9.29
CA SER A 54 -7.39 1.72 -9.88
C SER A 54 -6.82 2.77 -8.91
N LEU A 55 -6.92 2.52 -7.60
CA LEU A 55 -6.25 3.29 -6.56
C LEU A 55 -4.82 2.76 -6.45
N HIS A 56 -3.86 3.53 -6.95
CA HIS A 56 -2.45 3.15 -6.88
C HIS A 56 -1.94 3.30 -5.44
N PRO A 57 -1.49 2.24 -4.75
CA PRO A 57 -1.02 2.31 -3.36
C PRO A 57 0.35 3.00 -3.19
N TYR A 58 0.82 3.71 -4.20
CA TYR A 58 2.16 4.25 -4.23
C TYR A 58 2.13 5.71 -3.82
N HIS A 59 2.49 5.96 -2.55
CA HIS A 59 2.91 7.29 -2.13
C HIS A 59 4.13 7.68 -2.97
N VAL A 60 4.06 8.82 -3.66
CA VAL A 60 5.22 9.38 -4.37
C VAL A 60 6.21 9.84 -3.31
N GLN A 61 7.07 8.95 -2.84
CA GLN A 61 8.22 9.35 -2.05
C GLN A 61 9.15 10.14 -2.97
N LYS A 62 9.42 11.40 -2.62
CA LYS A 62 10.52 12.15 -3.21
C LYS A 62 11.82 11.46 -2.79
N VAL A 63 12.29 10.52 -3.61
CA VAL A 63 13.60 9.90 -3.41
C VAL A 63 14.63 10.94 -3.88
N GLN A 64 15.32 11.53 -2.89
CA GLN A 64 16.36 12.56 -3.01
C GLN A 64 15.87 13.97 -3.35
N ALA A 65 15.91 14.85 -2.35
CA ALA A 65 16.23 16.26 -2.57
C ALA A 65 17.72 16.34 -2.93
N LEU A 66 18.08 15.93 -4.15
CA LEU A 66 19.35 16.37 -4.71
C LEU A 66 19.17 17.85 -5.01
N GLU A 67 19.60 18.70 -4.09
CA GLU A 67 19.78 20.10 -4.41
C GLU A 67 20.85 20.16 -5.52
N PHE A 68 20.59 20.97 -6.55
CA PHE A 68 21.50 21.14 -7.70
C PHE A 68 22.92 21.58 -7.28
N VAL A 69 23.10 22.00 -6.02
CA VAL A 69 24.33 22.53 -5.46
C VAL A 69 25.26 21.43 -4.92
N ASP A 70 24.78 20.20 -4.70
CA ASP A 70 25.59 19.11 -4.11
C ASP A 70 26.47 18.35 -5.12
N CYS A 71 26.47 18.76 -6.39
CA CYS A 71 27.26 18.10 -7.42
C CYS A 71 28.39 19.00 -7.97
N PRO A 72 29.56 18.95 -7.32
CA PRO A 72 30.79 18.91 -8.11
C PRO A 72 31.78 17.92 -7.51
N CYS A 73 31.41 16.64 -7.34
CA CYS A 73 32.39 15.58 -7.05
C CYS A 73 31.94 14.28 -7.75
N PRO A 74 32.80 13.64 -8.56
CA PRO A 74 32.47 12.34 -9.12
C PRO A 74 32.34 11.33 -7.97
N VAL A 75 31.23 10.61 -7.97
CA VAL A 75 30.93 9.49 -7.08
C VAL A 75 32.13 8.52 -7.01
N ILE A 76 32.96 8.65 -5.99
CA ILE A 76 33.91 7.61 -5.62
C ILE A 76 33.08 6.57 -4.88
N TYR A 77 32.76 5.49 -5.59
CA TYR A 77 32.22 4.28 -5.00
C TYR A 77 33.25 3.77 -3.98
N CYS A 78 32.92 3.77 -2.69
CA CYS A 78 33.77 3.14 -1.68
C CYS A 78 33.79 1.63 -1.96
N ILE A 79 34.81 1.16 -2.68
CA ILE A 79 35.16 -0.25 -2.71
C ILE A 79 35.62 -0.63 -1.29
N GLY A 80 34.95 -1.63 -0.72
CA GLY A 80 35.21 -2.06 0.65
C GLY A 80 36.68 -2.42 0.86
N SER A 81 37.32 -1.76 1.81
CA SER A 81 38.52 -2.28 2.45
C SER A 81 38.10 -3.38 3.43
N GLN A 82 38.18 -4.63 2.98
CA GLN A 82 38.27 -5.81 3.83
C GLN A 82 39.51 -6.58 3.36
N GLY A 83 40.56 -6.60 4.18
CA GLY A 83 41.82 -7.31 3.94
C GLY A 83 43.02 -6.54 4.45
#